data_AF-A0A930H5T0-F1
#
_entry.id   AF-A0A930H5T0-F1
#
_cell.length_a   1.000
_cell.length_b   1.000
_cell.length_c   1.000
_cell.angle_alpha   90.00
_cell.angle_beta   90.00
_cell.angle_gamma   90.00
#
_symmetry.space_group_name_H-M   'P 1'
#
loop_
_entity.id
_entity.type
_entity.pdbx_description
1 polymer ?
#
loop_
_entity_poly.entity_id
_entity_poly.type
_entity_poly.pdbx_seq_one_letter_code
_entity_poly.pdbx_strand_id
1 'polypeptide(L)'
;MRKPKVIEQKIESGQISSYTEFSSIEAGIYSDLINFVSEIKMKGNEEKLPTVKQLEDELIPPFTKDITWEERGRITWERIDREKTTYYVGLCENVMTSGNFIVIVDNANRENIKILFIKTHLHKDEVEFAIDENFPGWQEIVPYTGENEKQKIEGKGDTE
;
A
#
# COMPACT_ATOMS: atom_id res chain seq x y z
N MET A 1 16.81 -10.64 31.54
CA MET A 1 16.64 -10.53 30.07
C MET A 1 16.46 -9.06 29.72
N ARG A 2 17.35 -8.45 28.92
CA ARG A 2 17.16 -7.08 28.42
C ARG A 2 16.06 -7.13 27.36
N LYS A 3 14.96 -6.39 27.55
CA LYS A 3 13.96 -6.18 26.49
C LYS A 3 14.67 -5.50 25.31
N PRO A 4 14.52 -5.97 24.07
CA PRO A 4 15.07 -5.26 22.93
C PRO A 4 14.50 -3.84 22.91
N LYS A 5 15.38 -2.83 22.84
CA LYS A 5 15.01 -1.44 22.63
C LYS A 5 14.41 -1.36 21.23
N VAL A 6 13.08 -1.24 21.15
CA VAL A 6 12.38 -0.99 19.88
C VAL A 6 12.76 0.43 19.50
N ILE A 7 13.43 0.61 18.36
CA ILE A 7 13.55 1.93 17.78
C ILE A 7 12.23 2.22 17.10
N GLU A 8 11.50 3.17 17.66
CA GLU A 8 10.29 3.70 17.06
C GLU A 8 10.66 4.43 15.79
N GLN A 9 10.09 3.97 14.68
CA GLN A 9 10.11 4.70 13.42
C GLN A 9 9.43 6.05 13.64
N LYS A 10 10.06 7.15 13.18
CA LYS A 10 9.40 8.45 13.20
C LYS A 10 8.27 8.44 12.17
N ILE A 11 7.02 8.41 12.64
CA ILE A 11 5.81 8.49 11.83
C ILE A 11 5.25 9.91 11.93
N GLU A 12 5.07 10.56 10.79
CA GLU A 12 4.48 11.90 10.72
C GLU A 12 2.94 11.84 10.71
N SER A 13 2.30 12.98 10.97
CA SER A 13 0.84 13.07 10.87
C SER A 13 0.40 12.75 9.44
N GLY A 14 -0.56 11.83 9.28
CA GLY A 14 -0.98 11.34 7.96
C GLY A 14 -0.14 10.18 7.43
N GLN A 15 0.75 9.60 8.23
CA GLN A 15 1.48 8.37 7.89
C GLN A 15 1.04 7.20 8.78
N ILE A 16 1.31 5.97 8.32
CA ILE A 16 1.11 4.74 9.08
C ILE A 16 2.28 3.79 8.87
N SER A 17 2.78 3.16 9.95
CA SER A 17 3.83 2.15 9.83
C SER A 17 3.24 0.80 9.44
N SER A 18 3.66 0.25 8.30
CA SER A 18 3.29 -1.12 7.93
C SER A 18 3.93 -2.19 8.83
N TYR A 19 4.90 -1.83 9.65
CA TYR A 19 5.58 -2.76 10.56
C TYR A 19 4.93 -2.86 11.93
N THR A 20 4.47 -1.73 12.49
CA THR A 20 3.85 -1.72 13.82
C THR A 20 2.33 -1.77 13.78
N GLU A 21 1.69 -1.22 12.74
CA GLU A 21 0.24 -1.04 12.73
C GLU A 21 -0.52 -2.07 11.88
N PHE A 22 0.14 -2.70 10.90
CA PHE A 22 -0.54 -3.65 10.01
C PHE A 22 -0.70 -5.02 10.68
N SER A 23 -1.89 -5.61 10.50
CA SER A 23 -2.10 -7.04 10.71
C SER A 23 -1.30 -7.86 9.68
N SER A 24 -1.17 -9.17 9.91
CA SER A 24 -0.51 -10.07 8.96
C SER A 24 -1.19 -10.09 7.59
N ILE A 25 -2.51 -9.88 7.54
CA ILE A 25 -3.28 -9.79 6.28
C ILE A 25 -2.91 -8.51 5.53
N GLU A 26 -2.98 -7.35 6.20
CA GLU A 26 -2.65 -6.05 5.62
C GLU A 26 -1.19 -5.99 5.17
N ALA A 27 -0.27 -6.57 5.94
CA ALA A 27 1.14 -6.70 5.57
C ALA A 27 1.35 -7.57 4.32
N GLY A 28 0.60 -8.67 4.19
CA GLY A 28 0.62 -9.52 3.00
C GLY A 28 0.14 -8.80 1.75
N ILE A 29 -1.01 -8.10 1.84
CA ILE A 29 -1.55 -7.28 0.75
C ILE A 29 -0.55 -6.19 0.35
N TYR A 30 0.01 -5.47 1.33
CA TYR A 30 1.00 -4.43 1.08
C TYR A 30 2.24 -4.98 0.39
N SER A 31 2.74 -6.16 0.78
CA SER A 31 3.86 -6.81 0.10
C SER A 31 3.57 -7.10 -1.38
N ASP A 32 2.36 -7.56 -1.70
CA ASP A 32 1.97 -7.81 -3.08
C ASP A 32 1.87 -6.50 -3.87
N LEU A 33 1.35 -5.43 -3.25
CA LEU A 33 1.31 -4.11 -3.87
C LEU A 33 2.71 -3.54 -4.12
N ILE A 34 3.68 -3.78 -3.24
CA ILE A 34 5.08 -3.38 -3.48
C ILE A 34 5.64 -4.09 -4.71
N ASN A 35 5.39 -5.39 -4.88
CA ASN A 35 5.80 -6.13 -6.08
C ASN A 35 5.15 -5.55 -7.34
N PHE A 36 3.84 -5.30 -7.30
CA PHE A 36 3.12 -4.63 -8.39
C PHE A 36 3.71 -3.25 -8.72
N VAL A 37 3.99 -2.43 -7.71
CA VAL A 37 4.62 -1.11 -7.89
C VAL A 37 6.00 -1.23 -8.53
N SER A 38 6.81 -2.21 -8.12
CA SER A 38 8.11 -2.48 -8.75
C SER A 38 7.96 -2.82 -10.23
N GLU A 39 6.98 -3.63 -10.60
CA GLU A 39 6.69 -3.94 -12.02
C GLU A 39 6.26 -2.68 -12.79
N ILE A 40 5.40 -1.83 -12.21
CA ILE A 40 5.00 -0.56 -12.85
C ILE A 40 6.19 0.37 -13.08
N LYS A 41 7.12 0.44 -12.12
CA LYS A 41 8.36 1.24 -12.26
C LYS A 41 9.26 0.73 -13.37
N MET A 42 9.33 -0.59 -13.56
CA MET A 42 10.12 -1.20 -14.62
C MET A 42 9.53 -0.99 -16.02
N LYS A 43 8.22 -0.73 -16.13
CA LYS A 43 7.55 -0.39 -17.40
C LYS A 43 7.95 1.02 -17.83
N GLY A 44 8.41 1.18 -19.07
CA GLY A 44 8.75 2.49 -19.61
C GLY A 44 7.54 3.44 -19.64
N ASN A 45 7.76 4.76 -19.55
CA ASN A 45 6.68 5.77 -19.47
C ASN A 45 5.66 5.70 -20.62
N GLU A 46 6.02 5.13 -21.76
CA GLU A 46 5.15 4.97 -22.94
C GLU A 46 4.28 3.69 -22.90
N GLU A 47 4.64 2.71 -22.06
CA GLU A 47 3.87 1.48 -21.92
C GLU A 47 2.55 1.74 -21.19
N LYS A 48 1.44 1.18 -21.68
CA LYS A 48 0.16 1.32 -20.98
C LYS A 48 0.18 0.59 -19.65
N LEU A 49 -0.31 1.25 -18.61
CA LEU A 49 -0.54 0.61 -17.32
C LEU A 49 -1.62 -0.49 -17.46
N PRO A 50 -1.46 -1.63 -16.77
CA PRO A 50 -2.40 -2.74 -16.88
C PRO A 50 -3.77 -2.37 -16.32
N THR A 51 -4.83 -2.94 -16.90
CA THR A 51 -6.18 -2.87 -16.32
C THR A 51 -6.30 -3.86 -15.17
N VAL A 52 -7.24 -3.66 -14.23
CA VAL A 52 -7.52 -4.64 -13.16
C VAL A 52 -7.85 -6.01 -13.75
N LYS A 53 -8.62 -6.06 -14.85
CA LYS A 53 -8.93 -7.31 -15.52
C LYS A 53 -7.68 -8.04 -16.04
N GLN A 54 -6.72 -7.33 -16.62
CA GLN A 54 -5.46 -7.96 -17.05
C GLN A 54 -4.69 -8.53 -15.87
N LEU A 55 -4.63 -7.79 -14.75
CA LEU A 55 -3.98 -8.28 -13.52
C LEU A 55 -4.69 -9.52 -12.95
N GLU A 56 -6.03 -9.56 -13.01
CA GLU A 56 -6.84 -10.73 -12.65
C GLU A 56 -6.55 -11.92 -13.58
N ASP A 57 -6.57 -11.71 -14.90
CA ASP A 57 -6.35 -12.74 -15.92
C ASP A 57 -4.91 -13.31 -15.86
N GLU A 58 -3.94 -12.48 -15.48
CA GLU A 58 -2.53 -12.84 -15.28
C GLU A 58 -2.23 -13.41 -13.88
N LEU A 59 -3.27 -13.57 -13.03
CA LEU A 59 -3.17 -14.08 -11.66
C LEU A 59 -2.23 -13.28 -10.75
N ILE A 60 -2.14 -11.97 -10.97
CA ILE A 60 -1.27 -11.08 -10.20
C ILE A 60 -1.93 -10.75 -8.85
N PRO A 61 -1.34 -11.09 -7.70
CA PRO A 61 -1.85 -10.65 -6.41
C PRO A 61 -1.55 -9.15 -6.19
N PRO A 62 -2.36 -8.43 -5.40
CA PRO A 62 -3.58 -8.87 -4.71
C PRO A 62 -4.85 -8.74 -5.57
N PHE A 63 -4.71 -8.68 -6.90
CA PHE A 63 -5.83 -8.49 -7.83
C PHE A 63 -6.54 -9.82 -8.16
N THR A 64 -5.79 -10.91 -8.22
CA THR A 64 -6.33 -12.26 -8.43
C THR A 64 -7.40 -12.63 -7.38
N LYS A 65 -8.44 -13.35 -7.81
CA LYS A 65 -9.58 -13.78 -6.97
C LYS A 65 -9.49 -15.26 -6.64
N ASP A 66 -8.44 -15.62 -5.91
CA ASP A 66 -8.18 -16.99 -5.45
C ASP A 66 -8.63 -17.19 -3.98
N ILE A 67 -8.29 -18.34 -3.39
CA ILE A 67 -8.58 -18.64 -1.98
C ILE A 67 -7.94 -17.61 -1.05
N THR A 68 -6.72 -17.18 -1.38
CA THR A 68 -5.98 -16.17 -0.62
C THR A 68 -6.74 -14.83 -0.59
N TRP A 69 -7.33 -14.43 -1.73
CA TRP A 69 -8.17 -13.23 -1.82
C TRP A 69 -9.40 -13.29 -0.90
N GLU A 70 -10.02 -14.46 -0.78
CA GLU A 70 -11.16 -14.65 0.15
C GLU A 70 -10.75 -14.43 1.60
N GLU A 71 -9.62 -15.02 2.00
CA GLU A 71 -9.07 -14.93 3.36
C GLU A 71 -8.62 -13.51 3.70
N ARG A 72 -8.20 -12.73 2.70
CA ARG A 72 -7.69 -11.37 2.84
C ARG A 72 -8.75 -10.27 2.76
N GLY A 73 -10.03 -10.63 2.80
CA GLY A 73 -11.13 -9.67 2.92
C GLY A 73 -11.80 -9.29 1.60
N ARG A 74 -11.62 -10.11 0.56
CA ARG A 74 -12.32 -9.98 -0.73
C ARG A 74 -12.20 -8.57 -1.34
N ILE A 75 -10.98 -8.05 -1.36
CA ILE A 75 -10.72 -6.69 -1.84
C ILE A 75 -11.11 -6.58 -3.32
N THR A 76 -12.03 -5.66 -3.62
CA THR A 76 -12.42 -5.35 -4.99
C THR A 76 -11.57 -4.20 -5.51
N TRP A 77 -10.91 -4.43 -6.64
CA TRP A 77 -10.03 -3.45 -7.26
C TRP A 77 -10.73 -2.70 -8.40
N GLU A 78 -10.49 -1.41 -8.48
CA GLU A 78 -10.92 -0.55 -9.58
C GLU A 78 -9.75 0.32 -10.06
N ARG A 79 -9.63 0.51 -11.38
CA ARG A 79 -8.66 1.44 -11.96
C ARG A 79 -9.38 2.70 -12.42
N ILE A 80 -8.92 3.85 -11.96
CA ILE A 80 -9.42 5.16 -12.38
C ILE A 80 -8.28 5.94 -13.00
N ASP A 81 -8.48 6.40 -14.24
CA ASP A 81 -7.51 7.18 -14.98
C ASP A 81 -7.90 8.67 -14.94
N ARG A 82 -7.02 9.53 -14.44
CA ARG A 82 -7.06 10.99 -14.57
C ARG A 82 -5.97 11.44 -15.53
N GLU A 83 -6.00 12.70 -15.95
CA GLU A 83 -5.12 13.25 -16.99
C GLU A 83 -3.62 12.94 -16.76
N LYS A 84 -3.15 13.04 -15.51
CA LYS A 84 -1.73 12.81 -15.15
C LYS A 84 -1.51 11.67 -14.15
N THR A 85 -2.58 11.08 -13.64
CA THR A 85 -2.50 10.16 -12.50
C THR A 85 -3.43 8.98 -12.74
N THR A 86 -2.92 7.78 -12.52
CA THR A 86 -3.73 6.56 -12.53
C THR A 86 -3.82 6.01 -11.10
N TYR A 87 -5.03 5.66 -10.69
CA TYR A 87 -5.34 5.14 -9.36
C TYR A 87 -5.75 3.69 -9.47
N TYR A 88 -5.21 2.83 -8.60
CA TYR A 88 -5.75 1.50 -8.34
C TYR A 88 -6.32 1.50 -6.93
N VAL A 89 -7.65 1.46 -6.82
CA VAL A 89 -8.38 1.54 -5.56
C VAL A 89 -8.86 0.16 -5.17
N GLY A 90 -8.40 -0.34 -4.03
CA GLY A 90 -8.79 -1.62 -3.45
C GLY A 90 -9.71 -1.41 -2.26
N LEU A 91 -10.98 -1.77 -2.42
CA LEU A 91 -11.98 -1.70 -1.35
C LEU A 91 -12.18 -3.06 -0.69
N CYS A 92 -11.95 -3.14 0.61
CA CYS A 92 -12.17 -4.34 1.39
C CYS A 92 -13.66 -4.50 1.71
N GLU A 93 -14.23 -5.68 1.48
CA GLU A 93 -15.64 -5.96 1.77
C GLU A 93 -15.92 -5.89 3.28
N ASN A 94 -14.95 -6.34 4.09
CA ASN A 94 -15.04 -6.31 5.53
C ASN A 94 -13.81 -5.63 6.15
N VAL A 95 -14.00 -4.39 6.62
CA VAL A 95 -12.93 -3.57 7.22
C VAL A 95 -12.34 -4.14 8.51
N MET A 96 -13.00 -5.14 9.11
CA MET A 96 -12.44 -5.90 10.24
C MET A 96 -11.35 -6.89 9.81
N THR A 97 -11.37 -7.35 8.54
CA THR A 97 -10.36 -8.25 7.98
C THR A 97 -9.13 -7.49 7.50
N SER A 98 -9.33 -6.38 6.79
CA SER A 98 -8.29 -5.49 6.27
C SER A 98 -8.86 -4.11 6.00
N GLY A 99 -8.04 -3.06 5.95
CA GLY A 99 -8.45 -1.77 5.39
C GLY A 99 -8.46 -1.72 3.86
N ASN A 100 -8.71 -0.52 3.32
CA ASN A 100 -8.68 -0.20 1.91
C ASN A 100 -7.32 0.36 1.51
N PHE A 101 -6.98 0.21 0.24
CA PHE A 101 -5.70 0.64 -0.32
C PHE A 101 -5.92 1.50 -1.57
N ILE A 102 -5.03 2.46 -1.79
CA ILE A 102 -4.90 3.13 -3.08
C ILE A 102 -3.44 3.08 -3.51
N VAL A 103 -3.19 2.64 -4.75
CA VAL A 103 -1.92 2.89 -5.45
C VAL A 103 -2.11 4.08 -6.37
N ILE A 104 -1.31 5.13 -6.18
CA ILE A 104 -1.33 6.35 -6.98
C ILE A 104 -0.10 6.35 -7.87
N VAL A 105 -0.30 6.30 -9.19
CA VAL A 105 0.77 6.33 -10.18
C VAL A 105 0.78 7.67 -10.90
N ASP A 106 1.88 8.42 -10.77
CA ASP A 106 2.15 9.57 -11.62
C ASP A 106 2.56 9.08 -13.01
N ASN A 107 1.73 9.37 -14.01
CA ASN A 107 1.92 8.87 -15.38
C ASN A 107 3.12 9.53 -16.08
N ALA A 108 3.55 10.72 -15.64
CA ALA A 108 4.73 11.40 -16.16
C ALA A 108 6.02 10.97 -15.44
N ASN A 109 5.91 10.58 -14.16
CA ASN A 109 7.03 10.13 -13.35
C ASN A 109 6.68 8.88 -12.53
N ARG A 110 6.84 7.70 -13.13
CA ARG A 110 6.52 6.42 -12.47
C ARG A 110 7.41 6.07 -11.29
N GLU A 111 8.47 6.82 -11.04
CA GLU A 111 9.21 6.67 -9.78
C GLU A 111 8.42 7.20 -8.58
N ASN A 112 7.51 8.15 -8.82
CA ASN A 112 6.65 8.78 -7.83
C ASN A 112 5.32 8.02 -7.69
N ILE A 113 5.41 6.78 -7.20
CA ILE A 113 4.24 5.97 -6.86
C ILE A 113 4.04 5.98 -5.35
N LYS A 114 2.81 6.21 -4.91
CA LYS A 114 2.41 6.17 -3.50
C LYS A 114 1.43 5.05 -3.24
N ILE A 115 1.49 4.48 -2.04
CA ILE A 115 0.47 3.55 -1.54
C ILE A 115 -0.12 4.16 -0.28
N LEU A 116 -1.43 4.38 -0.29
CA LEU A 116 -2.18 4.90 0.84
C LEU A 116 -3.05 3.80 1.45
N PHE A 117 -3.32 3.92 2.75
CA PHE A 117 -4.16 3.02 3.52
C PHE A 117 -5.20 3.79 4.32
N ILE A 118 -6.41 3.22 4.45
CA ILE A 118 -7.42 3.69 5.39
C ILE A 118 -8.27 2.53 5.89
N LYS A 119 -8.57 2.52 7.19
CA LYS A 119 -9.40 1.49 7.83
C LYS A 119 -10.78 2.04 8.18
N THR A 120 -11.55 2.38 7.15
CA THR A 120 -12.94 2.83 7.27
C THR A 120 -13.81 2.13 6.23
N HIS A 121 -15.11 2.02 6.48
CA HIS A 121 -16.02 1.52 5.46
C HIS A 121 -16.12 2.54 4.33
N LEU A 122 -15.92 2.09 3.10
CA LEU A 122 -16.08 2.87 1.88
C LEU A 122 -16.95 2.07 0.93
N HIS A 123 -17.99 2.69 0.39
CA HIS A 123 -18.83 2.08 -0.63
C HIS A 123 -18.25 2.33 -2.03
N LYS A 124 -18.62 1.45 -2.97
CA LYS A 124 -18.10 1.50 -4.34
C LYS A 124 -18.49 2.79 -5.07
N ASP A 125 -19.66 3.33 -4.79
CA ASP A 125 -20.14 4.61 -5.32
C ASP A 125 -19.36 5.82 -4.76
N GLU A 126 -18.59 5.64 -3.70
CA GLU A 126 -17.75 6.68 -3.10
C GLU A 126 -16.32 6.71 -3.66
N VAL A 127 -15.92 5.76 -4.51
CA VAL A 127 -14.52 5.62 -4.98
C VAL A 127 -14.02 6.89 -5.68
N GLU A 128 -14.83 7.50 -6.53
CA GLU A 128 -14.48 8.75 -7.23
C GLU A 128 -14.25 9.92 -6.26
N PHE A 129 -14.96 9.93 -5.13
CA PHE A 129 -14.76 10.91 -4.06
C PHE A 129 -13.56 10.53 -3.17
N ALA A 130 -13.32 9.24 -2.96
CA ALA A 130 -12.24 8.72 -2.14
C ALA A 130 -10.84 8.97 -2.74
N ILE A 131 -10.74 9.20 -4.05
CA ILE A 131 -9.48 9.58 -4.72
C ILE A 131 -9.22 11.10 -4.74
N ASP A 132 -10.15 11.92 -4.23
CA ASP A 132 -9.93 13.36 -4.06
C ASP A 132 -8.82 13.61 -3.03
N GLU A 133 -7.93 14.57 -3.31
CA GLU A 133 -6.81 14.91 -2.42
C GLU A 133 -7.26 15.41 -1.05
N ASN A 134 -8.49 15.92 -0.93
CA ASN A 134 -9.08 16.39 0.31
C ASN A 134 -9.85 15.30 1.05
N PHE A 135 -9.92 14.07 0.52
CA PHE A 135 -10.58 12.98 1.19
C PHE A 135 -9.88 12.67 2.53
N PRO A 136 -10.57 12.79 3.67
CA PRO A 136 -9.93 12.67 4.97
C PRO A 136 -9.58 11.21 5.29
N GLY A 137 -8.46 11.01 5.99
CA GLY A 137 -8.14 9.75 6.66
C GLY A 137 -7.25 8.80 5.87
N TRP A 138 -6.92 9.08 4.60
CA TRP A 138 -5.85 8.36 3.93
C TRP A 138 -4.52 8.60 4.65
N GLN A 139 -3.80 7.51 4.91
CA GLN A 139 -2.48 7.55 5.49
C GLN A 139 -1.46 6.99 4.50
N GLU A 140 -0.35 7.70 4.30
CA GLU A 140 0.77 7.19 3.51
C GLU A 140 1.47 6.07 4.27
N ILE A 141 1.64 4.92 3.62
CA ILE A 141 2.24 3.74 4.24
C ILE A 141 3.76 3.91 4.23
N VAL A 142 4.36 3.87 5.42
CA VAL A 142 5.82 3.91 5.58
C VAL A 142 6.32 2.52 5.94
N PRO A 143 7.19 1.91 5.12
CA PRO A 143 7.79 0.62 5.44
C PRO A 143 8.90 0.78 6.47
N TYR A 144 9.18 -0.30 7.21
CA TYR A 144 10.38 -0.37 8.03
C TYR A 144 11.57 -0.77 7.16
N THR A 145 12.60 0.08 7.10
CA THR A 145 13.73 -0.09 6.18
C THR A 145 15.00 -0.53 6.92
N GLY A 146 15.99 -1.03 6.17
CA GLY A 146 17.30 -1.38 6.74
C GLY A 146 18.05 -0.21 7.36
N GLU A 147 17.73 1.04 7.00
CA GLU A 147 18.28 2.24 7.67
C GLU A 147 17.78 2.35 9.12
N ASN A 148 16.53 1.94 9.38
CA ASN A 148 16.00 1.85 10.73
C ASN A 148 16.75 0.81 11.58
N GLU A 149 17.19 -0.30 10.99
CA GLU A 149 18.06 -1.28 11.67
C GLU A 149 19.50 -0.76 11.86
N LYS A 150 20.07 0.00 10.92
CA LYS A 150 21.41 0.60 11.08
C LYS A 150 21.46 1.58 12.25
N GLN A 151 20.46 2.46 12.38
CA GLN A 151 20.33 3.39 13.51
C GLN A 151 20.24 2.65 14.86
N LYS A 152 19.69 1.42 14.87
CA LYS A 152 19.59 0.56 16.06
C LYS A 152 20.90 -0.08 16.48
N ILE A 153 21.80 -0.30 15.53
CA ILE A 153 23.13 -0.82 15.78
C ILE A 153 24.05 0.31 16.23
N GLU A 154 24.00 1.48 15.57
CA GLU A 154 24.80 2.65 15.93
C GLU A 154 24.45 3.20 17.32
N GLY A 155 23.16 3.21 17.71
CA GLY A 155 22.72 3.59 19.05
C GLY A 155 23.12 2.61 20.18
N LYS A 156 23.82 1.52 19.87
CA LYS A 156 24.43 0.59 20.84
C LYS A 156 25.96 0.72 20.93
N GLY A 157 26.58 1.58 20.11
CA GLY A 157 28.04 1.70 19.99
C GLY A 157 28.73 2.51 21.09
N ASP A 158 28.01 3.37 21.82
CA ASP A 158 28.60 4.24 22.84
C ASP A 158 28.41 3.65 24.25
N THR A 159 29.24 2.67 24.60
CA THR A 159 29.62 2.42 26.00
C THR A 159 30.90 1.57 26.03
N GLU A 160 32.04 2.24 25.93
CA GLU A 160 33.30 1.83 26.57
C GLU A 160 33.76 2.92 27.54
#